data_AF-A0A521WEP0-F1
#
_entry.id   AF-A0A521WEP0-F1
#
_cell.length_a   1.000
_cell.length_b   1.000
_cell.length_c   1.000
_cell.angle_alpha   90.00
_cell.angle_beta   90.00
_cell.angle_gamma   90.00
#
_symmetry.space_group_name_H-M   'P 1'
#
loop_
_entity.id
_entity.type
_entity.pdbx_description
1 polymer ?
#
loop_
_entity_poly.entity_id
_entity_poly.type
_entity_poly.pdbx_seq_one_letter_code
_entity_poly.pdbx_strand_id
1 'polypeptide(L)'
;MARVIPIGQPVNDSERAAIAHLRDHLSDSYTILHNFEITRDGDKWEIDIAVLAPHAVYLVDVKGTRGVIDVYGPKWYPEGRTPYASPL
;
A
#
# COMPACT_ATOMS: atom_id res chain seq x y z
N MET A 1 12.67 9.50 11.18
CA MET A 1 12.01 8.92 10.00
C MET A 1 12.12 7.41 10.10
N ALA A 2 11.09 6.68 9.64
CA ALA A 2 11.10 5.23 9.65
C ALA A 2 12.21 4.66 8.76
N ARG A 3 12.66 3.44 9.09
CA ARG A 3 13.61 2.71 8.24
C ARG A 3 12.88 2.16 7.03
N VAL A 4 13.40 2.41 5.83
CA VAL A 4 12.88 1.82 4.59
C VAL A 4 13.80 0.69 4.13
N ILE A 5 13.23 -0.47 3.84
CA ILE A 5 13.92 -1.61 3.25
C ILE A 5 13.21 -1.95 1.93
N PRO A 6 13.79 -1.60 0.77
CA PRO A 6 13.24 -2.00 -0.52
C PRO A 6 13.46 -3.50 -0.74
N ILE A 7 12.39 -4.23 -1.05
CA ILE A 7 12.50 -5.61 -1.54
C ILE A 7 12.33 -5.62 -3.05
N GLY A 8 11.32 -4.90 -3.55
CA GLY A 8 11.13 -4.60 -4.96
C GLY A 8 11.24 -3.11 -5.27
N GLN A 9 10.83 -2.75 -6.48
CA GLN A 9 10.73 -1.35 -6.92
C GLN A 9 9.27 -0.89 -6.87
N PRO A 10 9.00 0.39 -6.51
CA PRO A 10 7.66 0.96 -6.67
C PRO A 10 7.22 0.86 -8.13
N VAL A 11 6.02 0.35 -8.36
CA VAL A 11 5.47 0.11 -9.71
C VAL A 11 4.95 1.41 -10.32
N ASN A 12 4.54 2.37 -9.48
CA ASN A 12 4.01 3.67 -9.92
C ASN A 12 4.38 4.80 -8.94
N ASP A 13 4.07 6.03 -9.35
CA ASP A 13 4.36 7.23 -8.56
C ASP A 13 3.54 7.32 -7.26
N SER A 14 2.37 6.68 -7.21
CA SER A 14 1.54 6.68 -6.00
C SER A 14 2.17 5.84 -4.90
N GLU A 15 2.71 4.66 -5.24
CA GLU A 15 3.51 3.84 -4.32
C GLU A 15 4.75 4.58 -3.85
N ARG A 16 5.50 5.20 -4.77
CA ARG A 16 6.67 6.01 -4.43
C ARG A 16 6.32 7.12 -3.43
N ALA A 17 5.21 7.82 -3.68
CA ALA A 17 4.73 8.89 -2.80
C ALA A 17 4.28 8.36 -1.44
N ALA A 18 3.57 7.23 -1.39
CA ALA A 18 3.13 6.60 -0.16
C ALA A 18 4.31 6.15 0.71
N ILE A 19 5.32 5.49 0.12
CA ILE A 19 6.54 5.08 0.82
C ILE A 19 7.26 6.30 1.40
N ALA A 20 7.44 7.36 0.60
CA ALA A 20 8.06 8.60 1.06
C ALA A 20 7.27 9.24 2.21
N HIS A 21 5.94 9.33 2.07
CA HIS A 21 5.07 9.88 3.10
C HIS A 21 5.20 9.11 4.42
N LEU A 22 5.11 7.78 4.39
CA LEU A 22 5.24 6.95 5.58
C LEU A 22 6.64 7.07 6.21
N ARG A 23 7.71 7.05 5.40
CA ARG A 23 9.09 7.25 5.88
C ARG A 23 9.20 8.55 6.66
N ASP A 24 8.74 9.65 6.07
CA ASP A 24 8.98 11.00 6.57
C ASP A 24 8.13 11.33 7.80
N HIS A 25 6.96 10.69 7.99
CA HIS A 25 6.03 10.99 9.07
C HIS A 25 6.01 9.97 10.21
N LEU A 26 6.59 8.77 10.02
CA LEU A 26 6.72 7.78 11.09
C LEU A 26 8.06 7.91 11.83
N SER A 27 8.03 7.53 13.11
CA SER A 27 9.24 7.48 13.94
C SER A 27 10.21 6.38 13.49
N ASP A 28 11.45 6.44 13.97
CA ASP A 28 12.50 5.45 13.67
C ASP A 28 12.24 4.06 14.27
N SER A 29 11.29 3.94 15.20
CA SER A 29 10.80 2.66 15.72
C SER A 29 9.99 1.84 14.71
N TYR A 30 9.68 2.41 13.54
CA TYR A 30 8.92 1.76 12.47
C TYR A 30 9.86 1.33 11.34
N THR A 31 9.56 0.18 10.74
CA THR A 31 10.21 -0.29 9.51
C THR A 31 9.19 -0.47 8.39
N ILE A 32 9.54 0.00 7.20
CA ILE A 32 8.72 -0.08 5.98
C ILE A 32 9.40 -1.07 5.04
N LEU A 33 8.74 -2.20 4.76
CA LEU A 33 9.09 -3.10 3.66
C LEU A 33 8.15 -2.79 2.50
N HIS A 34 8.63 -2.82 1.26
CA HIS A 34 7.74 -2.53 0.12
C HIS A 34 8.03 -3.37 -1.13
N ASN A 35 6.97 -3.53 -1.93
CA ASN A 35 6.89 -4.22 -3.21
C ASN A 35 7.47 -5.64 -3.16
N PHE A 36 6.82 -6.53 -2.43
CA PHE A 36 7.23 -7.92 -2.32
C PHE A 36 6.07 -8.89 -2.43
N GLU A 37 6.40 -10.13 -2.73
CA GLU A 37 5.45 -11.23 -2.78
C GLU A 37 5.60 -12.13 -1.55
N ILE A 38 4.48 -12.63 -1.03
CA ILE A 38 4.44 -13.72 -0.07
C ILE A 38 3.84 -14.94 -0.76
N THR A 39 4.55 -16.06 -0.74
CA THR A 39 4.03 -17.34 -1.20
C THR A 39 3.38 -18.09 -0.05
N ARG A 40 2.13 -18.49 -0.20
CA ARG A 40 1.39 -19.28 0.80
C ARG A 40 0.43 -20.24 0.10
N ASP A 41 0.46 -21.51 0.50
CA ASP A 41 -0.46 -22.55 -0.01
C ASP A 41 -0.46 -22.71 -1.54
N GLY A 42 0.66 -22.38 -2.19
CA GLY A 42 0.82 -22.41 -3.65
C GLY A 42 0.48 -21.10 -4.35
N ASP A 43 -0.21 -20.19 -3.66
CA ASP A 43 -0.58 -18.86 -4.17
C ASP A 43 0.49 -17.82 -3.84
N LYS A 44 0.55 -16.78 -4.69
CA LYS A 44 1.38 -15.60 -4.49
C LYS A 44 0.50 -14.40 -4.19
N TRP A 45 0.88 -13.67 -3.16
CA TRP A 45 0.19 -12.47 -2.70
C TRP A 45 1.14 -11.29 -2.82
N GLU A 46 0.76 -10.30 -3.64
CA GLU A 46 1.50 -9.05 -3.77
C GLU A 46 1.19 -8.13 -2.59
N ILE A 47 2.25 -7.55 -2.02
CA ILE A 47 2.18 -6.58 -0.93
C ILE A 47 2.90 -5.31 -1.38
N ASP A 48 2.15 -4.22 -1.53
CA ASP A 48 2.73 -2.92 -1.86
C ASP A 48 3.61 -2.43 -0.72
N ILE A 49 3.09 -2.41 0.52
CA ILE A 49 3.82 -1.98 1.71
C ILE A 49 3.44 -2.81 2.93
N ALA A 50 4.43 -3.25 3.70
CA ALA A 50 4.26 -3.73 5.07
C ALA A 50 4.93 -2.76 6.05
N VAL A 51 4.16 -2.25 7.01
CA VAL A 51 4.64 -1.39 8.09
C VAL A 51 4.77 -2.23 9.35
N LEU A 52 6.00 -2.45 9.78
CA LEU A 52 6.34 -3.10 11.04
C LEU A 52 6.39 -2.00 12.11
N ALA A 53 5.34 -1.93 12.92
CA ALA A 53 5.24 -1.07 14.07
C ALA A 53 5.67 -1.83 15.35
N PRO A 54 5.97 -1.14 16.46
CA PRO A 54 6.32 -1.80 17.72
C PRO A 54 5.25 -2.79 18.24
N HIS A 55 3.98 -2.59 17.88
CA HIS A 55 2.84 -3.34 18.41
C HIS A 55 2.07 -4.17 17.38
N ALA A 56 2.36 -4.01 16.08
CA ALA A 56 1.60 -4.67 15.01
C ALA A 56 2.34 -4.65 13.66
N VAL A 57 1.85 -5.47 12.73
CA VAL A 57 2.19 -5.38 11.32
C VAL A 57 0.96 -4.93 10.55
N TYR A 58 1.10 -3.87 9.75
CA TYR A 58 0.06 -3.37 8.86
C TYR A 58 0.43 -3.67 7.42
N LEU A 59 -0.49 -4.30 6.68
CA LEU A 59 -0.39 -4.43 5.23
C LEU A 59 -1.16 -3.28 4.58
N VAL A 60 -0.50 -2.53 3.72
CA VAL A 60 -1.04 -1.33 3.07
C VAL A 60 -1.00 -1.55 1.57
N ASP A 61 -2.16 -1.54 0.96
CA ASP A 61 -2.35 -1.51 -0.50
C ASP A 61 -2.49 -0.06 -0.96
N VAL A 62 -1.75 0.33 -1.99
CA VAL A 62 -1.67 1.70 -2.48
C VAL A 62 -2.52 1.86 -3.73
N LYS A 63 -3.38 2.87 -3.75
CA LYS A 63 -4.21 3.22 -4.90
C LYS A 63 -4.09 4.69 -5.26
N GLY A 64 -3.55 4.96 -6.44
CA GLY A 64 -3.47 6.30 -7.03
C GLY A 64 -4.82 6.78 -7.56
N THR A 65 -5.66 7.34 -6.70
CA THR A 65 -6.99 7.86 -7.04
C THR A 65 -7.26 9.18 -6.31
N ARG A 66 -8.23 9.97 -6.77
CA ARG A 66 -8.49 11.33 -6.26
C ARG A 66 -9.97 11.71 -6.30
N GLY A 67 -10.35 12.72 -5.52
CA GLY A 67 -11.74 13.17 -5.42
C GLY A 67 -12.59 12.23 -4.56
N VAL A 68 -13.91 12.44 -4.59
CA VAL A 68 -14.85 11.58 -3.85
C VAL A 68 -14.87 10.19 -4.48
N ILE A 69 -14.88 9.17 -3.64
CA ILE A 69 -14.96 7.77 -4.05
C ILE A 69 -16.09 7.13 -3.26
N ASP A 70 -17.17 6.79 -3.97
CA ASP A 70 -18.25 6.00 -3.38
C ASP A 70 -17.90 4.51 -3.48
N VAL A 71 -18.17 3.77 -2.41
CA VAL A 71 -17.85 2.34 -2.32
C VAL A 71 -19.15 1.55 -2.18
N TYR A 72 -19.39 0.65 -3.12
CA TYR A 72 -20.53 -0.27 -3.10
C TYR A 72 -20.05 -1.71 -3.26
N GLY A 73 -19.93 -2.41 -2.13
CA GLY A 73 -19.38 -3.77 -2.08
C GLY A 73 -17.95 -3.80 -2.65
N PRO A 74 -17.64 -4.71 -3.59
CA PRO A 74 -16.30 -4.86 -4.15
C PRO A 74 -16.03 -3.86 -5.29
N LYS A 75 -16.77 -2.75 -5.42
CA LYS A 75 -16.58 -1.76 -6.49
C LYS A 75 -16.43 -0.36 -5.94
N TRP A 76 -15.44 0.36 -6.46
CA TRP A 76 -15.16 1.74 -6.17
C TRP A 76 -15.61 2.62 -7.34
N TYR A 77 -16.27 3.73 -7.04
CA TYR A 77 -16.86 4.67 -7.98
C TYR A 77 -16.24 6.05 -7.76
N PRO A 78 -15.13 6.36 -8.44
CA PRO A 78 -14.51 7.66 -8.31
C PRO A 78 -15.27 8.71 -9.12
N GLU A 79 -15.41 9.90 -8.56
CA GLU A 79 -16.10 11.01 -9.21
C GLU A 79 -15.56 11.27 -10.63
N GLY A 80 -16.48 11.29 -11.60
CA GLY A 80 -16.19 11.56 -13.01
C GLY A 80 -15.32 10.52 -13.71
N ARG A 81 -15.15 9.31 -13.16
CA ARG A 81 -14.30 8.24 -13.72
C ARG A 81 -14.99 6.89 -13.71
N THR A 82 -14.49 5.98 -14.55
CA THR A 82 -15.01 4.61 -14.65
C THR A 82 -14.80 3.85 -13.32
N PRO A 83 -15.82 3.12 -12.84
CA PRO A 83 -15.68 2.27 -11.66
C PRO A 83 -14.65 1.16 -11.87
N TYR A 84 -14.00 0.74 -10.79
CA TYR A 84 -13.07 -0.39 -10.78
C TYR A 84 -13.24 -1.24 -9.52
N ALA A 85 -12.67 -2.45 -9.54
CA ALA A 85 -12.78 -3.38 -8.41
C ALA A 85 -12.05 -2.82 -7.17
N SER A 86 -12.65 -3.04 -6.01
CA SER A 86 -12.00 -2.89 -4.71
C SER A 86 -10.82 -3.85 -4.65
N PRO A 87 -9.70 -3.46 -4.05
CA PRO A 87 -8.54 -4.35 -3.84
C PRO A 87 -8.77 -5.45 -2.79
N LEU A 88 -9.98 -5.55 -2.22
CA LEU A 88 -10.41 -6.53 -1.21
C LEU A 88 -11.62 -7.31 -1.72
#